data_AF-A0A947JXM7-F1
#
_entry.id   AF-A0A947JXM7-F1
#
_cell.length_a   1.000
_cell.length_b   1.000
_cell.length_c   1.000
_cell.angle_alpha   90.00
_cell.angle_beta   90.00
_cell.angle_gamma   90.00
#
_symmetry.space_group_name_H-M   'P 1'
#
loop_
_entity.id
_entity.type
_entity.pdbx_description
1 polymer ?
#
loop_
_entity_poly.entity_id
_entity_poly.type
_entity_poly.pdbx_seq_one_letter_code
_entity_poly.pdbx_strand_id
1 'polypeptide(L)'
;MSDDKKTSKVDVSSTAVEKGIDIAKSFVDKLVLPPIEELGLLIKDQISFWRFNNQIKILNKAKSICEKNKISVKAIPPKLLFPYLENASLEDDDELQDKWAILLVNMVDSQQNIQNHVFPYILSQLSKDEFNLLESVLIEKKRRVSELENELADFLTNRSNIENDLKSRLIKLNQKLDSLSPDGKYIFSKEAMELRSSIRSTKMELNSLEYKELMLKRKIVAPENIPEQNIKEFEMANIIRLGIAKVVYKASAGTHSIDIPARDQDSEISVDFDVEIDTNTSTILTELGEMFIEACQEKHA
;
A
#
# COMPACT_ATOMS: atom_id res chain seq x y z
N MET A 1 -30.97 -44.94 -56.68
CA MET A 1 -31.15 -44.73 -55.23
C MET A 1 -29.91 -44.07 -54.69
N SER A 2 -30.14 -42.94 -54.04
CA SER A 2 -29.20 -42.12 -53.29
C SER A 2 -28.48 -42.93 -52.21
N ASP A 3 -27.23 -42.59 -51.93
CA ASP A 3 -26.90 -42.10 -50.59
C ASP A 3 -25.56 -41.37 -50.58
N ASP A 4 -25.69 -40.05 -50.44
CA ASP A 4 -24.65 -39.05 -50.39
C ASP A 4 -24.29 -38.83 -48.92
N LYS A 5 -23.15 -39.39 -48.46
CA LYS A 5 -22.66 -39.17 -47.09
C LYS A 5 -22.03 -37.79 -46.98
N LYS A 6 -22.88 -36.80 -46.68
CA LYS A 6 -22.46 -35.46 -46.25
C LYS A 6 -21.77 -35.54 -44.89
N THR A 7 -20.45 -35.39 -44.88
CA THR A 7 -19.64 -35.23 -43.66
C THR A 7 -19.65 -33.76 -43.25
N SER A 8 -20.42 -33.41 -42.23
CA SER A 8 -20.35 -32.10 -41.57
C SER A 8 -19.11 -32.05 -40.67
N LYS A 9 -17.98 -31.60 -41.22
CA LYS A 9 -16.86 -31.09 -40.41
C LYS A 9 -17.26 -29.70 -39.91
N VAL A 10 -17.44 -29.61 -38.60
CA VAL A 10 -17.86 -28.42 -37.88
C VAL A 10 -16.65 -27.50 -37.68
N ASP A 11 -16.77 -26.28 -38.22
CA ASP A 11 -15.81 -25.17 -38.28
C ASP A 11 -15.80 -24.33 -36.96
N VAL A 12 -15.81 -25.01 -35.81
CA VAL A 12 -16.04 -24.37 -34.50
C VAL A 12 -14.82 -23.63 -33.94
N SER A 13 -13.60 -23.99 -34.34
CA SER A 13 -12.40 -23.29 -33.88
C SER A 13 -12.21 -21.93 -34.56
N SER A 14 -12.45 -21.84 -35.87
CA SER A 14 -12.35 -20.59 -36.63
C SER A 14 -13.38 -19.56 -36.15
N THR A 15 -14.64 -19.97 -36.07
CA THR A 15 -15.75 -19.09 -35.67
C THR A 15 -15.62 -18.56 -34.23
N ALA A 16 -15.11 -19.37 -33.29
CA ALA A 16 -14.92 -18.95 -31.90
C ALA A 16 -13.74 -17.98 -31.76
N VAL A 17 -12.65 -18.23 -32.49
CA VAL A 17 -11.49 -17.34 -32.55
C VAL A 17 -11.87 -15.99 -33.17
N GLU A 18 -12.57 -16.00 -34.30
CA GLU A 18 -13.08 -14.79 -34.98
C GLU A 18 -13.94 -13.94 -34.06
N LYS A 19 -14.90 -14.56 -33.35
CA LYS A 19 -15.72 -13.86 -32.36
C LYS A 19 -14.89 -13.26 -31.22
N GLY A 20 -13.88 -13.98 -30.73
CA GLY A 20 -12.97 -13.49 -29.69
C GLY A 20 -12.18 -12.26 -30.15
N ILE A 21 -11.79 -12.22 -31.43
CA ILE A 21 -11.10 -11.09 -32.05
C ILE A 21 -12.04 -9.88 -32.17
N ASP A 22 -13.26 -10.08 -32.67
CA ASP A 22 -14.25 -9.01 -32.81
C ASP A 22 -14.62 -8.39 -31.45
N ILE A 23 -14.73 -9.21 -30.42
CA ILE A 23 -14.97 -8.79 -29.04
C ILE A 23 -13.84 -7.90 -28.53
N ALA A 24 -12.59 -8.33 -28.68
CA ALA A 24 -11.43 -7.55 -28.23
C ALA A 24 -11.29 -6.25 -29.02
N LYS A 25 -11.47 -6.27 -30.34
CA LYS A 25 -11.40 -5.10 -31.22
C LYS A 25 -12.43 -4.04 -30.83
N SER A 26 -13.69 -4.46 -30.67
CA SER A 26 -14.77 -3.57 -30.21
C SER A 26 -14.57 -3.03 -28.80
N PHE A 27 -13.81 -3.73 -27.94
CA PHE A 27 -13.43 -3.22 -26.64
C PHE A 27 -12.38 -2.12 -26.78
N VAL A 28 -11.29 -2.37 -27.52
CA VAL A 28 -10.23 -1.37 -27.74
C VAL A 28 -10.75 -0.11 -28.44
N ASP A 29 -11.65 -0.24 -29.41
CA ASP A 29 -12.26 0.91 -30.11
C ASP A 29 -12.98 1.86 -29.14
N LYS A 30 -13.50 1.37 -28.01
CA LYS A 30 -14.10 2.20 -26.95
C LYS A 30 -13.08 2.87 -26.04
N LEU A 31 -11.84 2.37 -26.02
CA LEU A 31 -10.76 2.85 -25.14
C LEU A 31 -9.91 3.96 -25.78
N VAL A 32 -10.09 4.26 -27.07
CA VAL A 32 -9.28 5.26 -27.80
C VAL A 32 -10.14 6.29 -28.50
N LEU A 33 -9.70 7.55 -28.52
CA LEU A 33 -10.29 8.64 -29.30
C LEU A 33 -9.18 9.34 -30.11
N PRO A 34 -9.26 9.43 -31.46
CA PRO A 34 -10.26 8.79 -32.34
C PRO A 34 -10.05 7.26 -32.46
N PRO A 35 -11.08 6.47 -32.85
CA PRO A 35 -10.90 5.06 -33.18
C PRO A 35 -9.87 4.88 -34.30
N ILE A 36 -8.90 3.99 -34.11
CA ILE A 36 -7.76 3.82 -35.03
C ILE A 36 -7.94 2.53 -35.83
N GLU A 37 -8.24 2.67 -37.14
CA GLU A 37 -8.35 1.53 -38.06
C GLU A 37 -7.04 0.72 -38.17
N GLU A 38 -5.89 1.37 -37.92
CA GLU A 38 -4.54 0.78 -38.01
C GLU A 38 -4.19 -0.20 -36.89
N LEU A 39 -5.02 -0.35 -35.85
CA LEU A 39 -4.77 -1.37 -34.81
C LEU A 39 -4.77 -2.80 -35.40
N GLY A 40 -5.46 -3.00 -36.52
CA GLY A 40 -5.46 -4.25 -37.28
C GLY A 40 -4.16 -4.54 -38.06
N LEU A 41 -3.30 -3.54 -38.27
CA LEU A 41 -2.06 -3.68 -39.08
C LEU A 41 -0.84 -4.12 -38.28
N LEU A 42 -0.91 -4.09 -36.93
CA LEU A 42 0.17 -4.58 -36.05
C LEU A 42 0.28 -6.12 -35.98
N ILE A 43 -0.52 -6.86 -36.76
CA ILE A 43 -0.76 -8.31 -36.60
C ILE A 43 -0.29 -9.08 -37.84
N LYS A 44 1.00 -9.02 -38.20
CA LYS A 44 1.50 -9.74 -39.38
C LYS A 44 2.93 -10.26 -39.21
N ASP A 45 3.08 -11.34 -38.44
CA ASP A 45 4.19 -12.31 -38.48
C ASP A 45 3.91 -13.51 -37.54
N GLN A 46 4.62 -14.63 -37.61
CA GLN A 46 4.32 -15.80 -36.74
C GLN A 46 4.59 -15.55 -35.24
N ILE A 47 5.60 -14.74 -34.91
CA ILE A 47 5.79 -14.15 -33.56
C ILE A 47 4.59 -13.24 -33.22
N SER A 48 4.00 -12.62 -34.23
CA SER A 48 2.80 -11.80 -34.11
C SER A 48 1.54 -12.63 -33.79
N PHE A 49 1.43 -13.90 -34.17
CA PHE A 49 0.23 -14.70 -33.86
C PHE A 49 0.16 -15.06 -32.38
N TRP A 50 1.28 -15.47 -31.78
CA TRP A 50 1.35 -15.72 -30.33
C TRP A 50 1.10 -14.44 -29.52
N ARG A 51 1.81 -13.36 -29.84
CA ARG A 51 1.59 -12.03 -29.21
C ARG A 51 0.15 -11.55 -29.34
N PHE A 52 -0.43 -11.74 -30.52
CA PHE A 52 -1.81 -11.40 -30.79
C PHE A 52 -2.77 -12.22 -29.94
N ASN A 53 -2.58 -13.55 -29.85
CA ASN A 53 -3.42 -14.37 -28.98
C ASN A 53 -3.36 -13.94 -27.52
N ASN A 54 -2.17 -13.57 -27.02
CA ASN A 54 -2.02 -13.05 -25.65
C ASN A 54 -2.78 -11.72 -25.48
N GLN A 55 -2.64 -10.78 -26.42
CA GLN A 55 -3.42 -9.52 -26.39
C GLN A 55 -4.92 -9.79 -26.37
N ILE A 56 -5.43 -10.63 -27.28
CA ILE A 56 -6.85 -10.96 -27.38
C ILE A 56 -7.34 -11.62 -26.07
N LYS A 57 -6.56 -12.55 -25.51
CA LYS A 57 -6.89 -13.21 -24.24
C LYS A 57 -6.98 -12.21 -23.08
N ILE A 58 -5.99 -11.34 -22.93
CA ILE A 58 -5.95 -10.32 -21.87
C ILE A 58 -7.08 -9.31 -22.04
N LEU A 59 -7.35 -8.84 -23.27
CA LEU A 59 -8.43 -7.90 -23.56
C LEU A 59 -9.82 -8.52 -23.28
N ASN A 60 -10.02 -9.77 -23.64
CA ASN A 60 -11.26 -10.49 -23.35
C ASN A 60 -11.45 -10.71 -21.83
N LYS A 61 -10.38 -11.04 -21.10
CA LYS A 61 -10.39 -11.08 -19.63
C LYS A 61 -10.79 -9.72 -19.04
N ALA A 62 -10.14 -8.64 -19.47
CA ALA A 62 -10.42 -7.29 -19.01
C ALA A 62 -11.89 -6.88 -19.27
N LYS A 63 -12.38 -7.13 -20.48
CA LYS A 63 -13.79 -6.88 -20.82
C LYS A 63 -14.76 -7.66 -19.93
N SER A 64 -14.49 -8.95 -19.72
CA SER A 64 -15.30 -9.80 -18.85
C SER A 64 -15.35 -9.28 -17.41
N ILE A 65 -14.21 -8.82 -16.87
CA ILE A 65 -14.13 -8.19 -15.54
C ILE A 65 -14.97 -6.91 -15.51
N CYS A 66 -14.85 -6.04 -16.53
CA CYS A 66 -15.66 -4.83 -16.62
C CYS A 66 -17.17 -5.14 -16.63
N GLU A 67 -17.60 -6.14 -17.41
CA GLU A 67 -19.00 -6.53 -17.52
C GLU A 67 -19.53 -7.15 -16.21
N LYS A 68 -18.75 -8.07 -15.61
CA LYS A 68 -19.05 -8.72 -14.32
C LYS A 68 -19.24 -7.69 -13.21
N ASN A 69 -18.33 -6.71 -13.13
CA ASN A 69 -18.30 -5.71 -12.06
C ASN A 69 -19.04 -4.41 -12.43
N LYS A 70 -19.72 -4.37 -13.59
CA LYS A 70 -20.48 -3.20 -14.10
C LYS A 70 -19.65 -1.90 -14.15
N ILE A 71 -18.37 -2.02 -14.52
CA ILE A 71 -17.43 -0.91 -14.59
C ILE A 71 -17.75 -0.04 -15.81
N SER A 72 -17.92 1.26 -15.58
CA SER A 72 -18.11 2.23 -16.66
C SER A 72 -16.74 2.62 -17.23
N VAL A 73 -16.51 2.29 -18.49
CA VAL A 73 -15.22 2.50 -19.16
C VAL A 73 -15.09 3.91 -19.76
N LYS A 74 -13.88 4.46 -19.72
CA LYS A 74 -13.46 5.70 -20.39
C LYS A 74 -12.32 5.44 -21.37
N ALA A 75 -12.17 6.34 -22.34
CA ALA A 75 -11.02 6.34 -23.21
C ALA A 75 -9.74 6.77 -22.45
N ILE A 76 -8.61 6.19 -22.84
CA ILE A 76 -7.28 6.50 -22.32
C ILE A 76 -6.37 7.02 -23.44
N PRO A 77 -5.34 7.82 -23.12
CA PRO A 77 -4.42 8.33 -24.14
C PRO A 77 -3.69 7.18 -24.87
N PRO A 78 -3.42 7.29 -26.18
CA PRO A 78 -2.64 6.29 -26.92
C PRO A 78 -1.25 6.03 -26.30
N LYS A 79 -0.64 7.05 -25.69
CA LYS A 79 0.62 6.95 -24.95
C LYS A 79 0.56 5.97 -23.76
N LEU A 80 -0.63 5.68 -23.23
CA LEU A 80 -0.83 4.68 -22.18
C LEU A 80 -1.20 3.33 -22.79
N LEU A 81 -2.13 3.32 -23.75
CA LEU A 81 -2.65 2.09 -24.33
C LEU A 81 -1.61 1.33 -25.18
N PHE A 82 -0.83 2.02 -26.02
CA PHE A 82 0.11 1.31 -26.90
C PHE A 82 1.22 0.60 -26.14
N PRO A 83 1.94 1.25 -25.19
CA PRO A 83 2.91 0.53 -24.37
C PRO A 83 2.28 -0.59 -23.56
N TYR A 84 1.03 -0.43 -23.10
CA TYR A 84 0.30 -1.52 -22.45
C TYR A 84 0.12 -2.72 -23.39
N LEU A 85 -0.45 -2.52 -24.58
CA LEU A 85 -0.74 -3.60 -25.53
C LEU A 85 0.54 -4.29 -26.01
N GLU A 86 1.62 -3.53 -26.22
CA GLU A 86 2.91 -4.07 -26.62
C GLU A 86 3.52 -4.97 -25.54
N ASN A 87 3.57 -4.49 -24.29
CA ASN A 87 4.17 -5.24 -23.19
C ASN A 87 3.30 -6.42 -22.76
N ALA A 88 1.98 -6.23 -22.63
CA ALA A 88 1.04 -7.29 -22.28
C ALA A 88 1.07 -8.45 -23.28
N SER A 89 1.36 -8.17 -24.56
CA SER A 89 1.46 -9.20 -25.60
C SER A 89 2.59 -10.21 -25.38
N LEU A 90 3.60 -9.83 -24.60
CA LEU A 90 4.78 -10.64 -24.33
C LEU A 90 4.63 -11.51 -23.08
N GLU A 91 3.55 -11.34 -22.31
CA GLU A 91 3.32 -12.08 -21.09
C GLU A 91 2.79 -13.50 -21.38
N ASP A 92 3.47 -14.50 -20.83
CA ASP A 92 3.12 -15.92 -20.99
C ASP A 92 2.58 -16.57 -19.71
N ASP A 93 2.85 -15.99 -18.54
CA ASP A 93 2.36 -16.54 -17.29
C ASP A 93 0.87 -16.19 -17.12
N ASP A 94 0.03 -17.22 -16.93
CA ASP A 94 -1.42 -17.06 -16.84
C ASP A 94 -1.87 -16.12 -15.71
N GLU A 95 -1.14 -16.12 -14.58
CA GLU A 95 -1.43 -15.30 -13.41
C GLU A 95 -1.04 -13.85 -13.67
N LEU A 96 0.13 -13.60 -14.26
CA LEU A 96 0.51 -12.26 -14.68
C LEU A 96 -0.43 -11.72 -15.78
N GLN A 97 -0.91 -12.56 -16.71
CA GLN A 97 -1.93 -12.16 -17.69
C GLN A 97 -3.22 -11.69 -17.01
N ASP A 98 -3.62 -12.29 -15.87
CA ASP A 98 -4.74 -11.81 -15.07
C ASP A 98 -4.44 -10.43 -14.46
N LYS A 99 -3.23 -10.23 -13.93
CA LYS A 99 -2.80 -8.91 -13.42
C LYS A 99 -2.76 -7.84 -14.50
N TRP A 100 -2.35 -8.19 -15.73
CA TRP A 100 -2.42 -7.31 -16.90
C TRP A 100 -3.87 -6.93 -17.23
N ALA A 101 -4.79 -7.89 -17.22
CA ALA A 101 -6.21 -7.63 -17.48
C ALA A 101 -6.81 -6.68 -16.43
N ILE A 102 -6.52 -6.93 -15.14
CA ILE A 102 -6.95 -6.09 -14.04
C ILE A 102 -6.35 -4.67 -14.13
N LEU A 103 -5.06 -4.57 -14.47
CA LEU A 103 -4.41 -3.27 -14.68
C LEU A 103 -5.14 -2.45 -15.75
N LEU A 104 -5.54 -3.07 -16.87
CA LEU A 104 -6.32 -2.37 -17.89
C LEU A 104 -7.67 -1.92 -17.38
N VAL A 105 -8.41 -2.81 -16.70
CA VAL A 105 -9.72 -2.51 -16.09
C VAL A 105 -9.62 -1.26 -15.22
N ASN A 106 -8.63 -1.21 -14.32
CA ASN A 106 -8.43 -0.10 -13.41
C ASN A 106 -7.97 1.20 -14.12
N MET A 107 -7.23 1.10 -15.24
CA MET A 107 -6.85 2.27 -16.05
C MET A 107 -8.04 2.88 -16.83
N VAL A 108 -8.95 2.02 -17.29
CA VAL A 108 -10.11 2.43 -18.11
C VAL A 108 -11.36 2.69 -17.27
N ASP A 109 -11.35 2.43 -15.97
CA ASP A 109 -12.45 2.75 -15.08
C ASP A 109 -12.64 4.28 -14.97
N SER A 110 -13.84 4.76 -15.31
CA SER A 110 -14.21 6.17 -15.24
C SER A 110 -14.28 6.73 -13.82
N GLN A 111 -14.48 5.87 -12.81
CA GLN A 111 -14.48 6.27 -11.40
C GLN A 111 -13.07 6.39 -10.83
N GLN A 112 -12.06 5.91 -11.57
CA GLN A 112 -10.67 5.93 -11.15
C GLN A 112 -9.86 6.94 -11.95
N ASN A 113 -8.74 7.37 -11.38
CA ASN A 113 -7.75 8.19 -12.08
C ASN A 113 -6.37 7.52 -12.12
N ILE A 114 -6.36 6.21 -12.33
CA ILE A 114 -5.11 5.44 -12.50
C ILE A 114 -4.64 5.62 -13.94
N GLN A 115 -3.95 6.74 -14.19
CA GLN A 115 -3.29 7.04 -15.47
C GLN A 115 -1.77 7.07 -15.30
N ASN A 116 -1.21 6.10 -14.56
CA ASN A 116 0.23 6.00 -14.40
C ASN A 116 0.83 5.19 -15.55
N HIS A 117 1.53 5.89 -16.45
CA HIS A 117 2.20 5.31 -17.60
C HIS A 117 3.38 4.39 -17.24
N VAL A 118 3.84 4.40 -16.00
CA VAL A 118 4.97 3.58 -15.54
C VAL A 118 4.53 2.14 -15.22
N PHE A 119 3.26 1.92 -14.86
CA PHE A 119 2.79 0.61 -14.40
C PHE A 119 2.91 -0.53 -15.42
N PRO A 120 2.59 -0.33 -16.73
CA PRO A 120 2.85 -1.36 -17.73
C PRO A 120 4.33 -1.79 -17.78
N TYR A 121 5.26 -0.84 -17.66
CA TYR A 121 6.69 -1.14 -17.68
C TYR A 121 7.16 -1.84 -16.40
N ILE A 122 6.55 -1.52 -15.25
CA ILE A 122 6.85 -2.24 -14.00
C ILE A 122 6.38 -3.68 -14.11
N LEU A 123 5.13 -3.91 -14.50
CA LEU A 123 4.57 -5.26 -14.60
C LEU A 123 5.32 -6.11 -15.61
N SER A 124 5.77 -5.54 -16.73
CA SER A 124 6.55 -6.25 -17.75
C SER A 124 7.96 -6.67 -17.31
N GLN A 125 8.43 -6.17 -16.16
CA GLN A 125 9.77 -6.42 -15.64
C GLN A 125 9.76 -7.22 -14.34
N LEU A 126 8.59 -7.64 -13.87
CA LEU A 126 8.44 -8.46 -12.68
C LEU A 126 8.25 -9.93 -13.06
N SER A 127 8.88 -10.81 -12.30
CA SER A 127 8.51 -12.22 -12.29
C SER A 127 7.23 -12.43 -11.48
N LYS A 128 6.58 -13.58 -11.69
CA LYS A 128 5.45 -14.02 -10.87
C LYS A 128 5.81 -14.08 -9.38
N ASP A 129 6.98 -14.59 -9.04
CA ASP A 129 7.42 -14.71 -7.64
C ASP A 129 7.63 -13.33 -6.99
N GLU A 130 8.22 -12.38 -7.73
CA GLU A 130 8.38 -10.99 -7.28
C GLU A 130 7.03 -10.32 -7.07
N PHE A 131 6.09 -10.48 -8.02
CA PHE A 131 4.74 -9.93 -7.89
C PHE A 131 4.00 -10.51 -6.68
N ASN A 132 4.08 -11.83 -6.48
CA ASN A 132 3.38 -12.52 -5.40
C ASN A 132 3.94 -12.16 -4.02
N LEU A 133 5.26 -11.98 -3.91
CA LEU A 133 5.86 -11.39 -2.72
C LEU A 133 5.27 -10.01 -2.43
N LEU A 134 5.27 -9.11 -3.41
CA LEU A 134 4.77 -7.75 -3.26
C LEU A 134 3.29 -7.71 -2.88
N GLU A 135 2.47 -8.55 -3.51
CA GLU A 135 1.05 -8.70 -3.18
C GLU A 135 0.86 -9.17 -1.72
N SER A 136 1.65 -10.15 -1.26
CA SER A 136 1.60 -10.62 0.13
C SER A 136 1.96 -9.53 1.14
N VAL A 137 2.97 -8.71 0.83
CA VAL A 137 3.40 -7.58 1.68
C VAL A 137 2.28 -6.54 1.78
N LEU A 138 1.60 -6.23 0.68
CA LEU A 138 0.49 -5.27 0.70
C LEU A 138 -0.72 -5.82 1.50
N ILE A 139 -1.02 -7.11 1.38
CA ILE A 139 -2.10 -7.75 2.16
C ILE A 139 -1.80 -7.64 3.66
N GLU A 140 -0.55 -7.95 4.06
CA GLU A 140 -0.11 -7.85 5.44
C GLU A 140 -0.16 -6.41 5.96
N LYS A 141 0.25 -5.43 5.13
CA LYS A 141 0.09 -4.01 5.44
C LYS A 141 -1.37 -3.64 5.71
N LYS A 142 -2.29 -4.03 4.82
CA LYS A 142 -3.73 -3.74 4.96
C LYS A 142 -4.31 -4.36 6.24
N ARG A 143 -3.90 -5.59 6.57
CA ARG A 143 -4.28 -6.27 7.82
C ARG A 143 -3.82 -5.49 9.05
N ARG A 144 -2.52 -5.16 9.10
CA ARG A 144 -1.93 -4.39 10.21
C ARG A 144 -2.57 -3.02 10.38
N VAL A 145 -2.81 -2.30 9.28
CA VAL A 145 -3.46 -0.98 9.31
C VAL A 145 -4.88 -1.08 9.87
N SER A 146 -5.67 -2.04 9.40
CA SER A 146 -7.04 -2.27 9.90
C SER A 146 -7.06 -2.58 11.41
N GLU A 147 -6.14 -3.43 11.89
CA GLU A 147 -6.01 -3.74 13.33
C GLU A 147 -5.69 -2.48 14.16
N LEU A 148 -4.74 -1.66 13.70
CA LEU A 148 -4.36 -0.42 14.38
C LEU A 148 -5.45 0.66 14.32
N GLU A 149 -6.22 0.74 13.23
CA GLU A 149 -7.36 1.63 13.10
C GLU A 149 -8.47 1.27 14.07
N ASN A 150 -8.76 -0.02 14.22
CA ASN A 150 -9.70 -0.52 15.23
C ASN A 150 -9.20 -0.21 16.65
N GLU A 151 -7.91 -0.47 16.95
CA GLU A 151 -7.31 -0.12 18.24
C GLU A 151 -7.41 1.39 18.52
N LEU A 152 -7.17 2.23 17.50
CA LEU A 152 -7.29 3.68 17.62
C LEU A 152 -8.74 4.12 17.86
N ALA A 153 -9.71 3.52 17.16
CA ALA A 153 -11.13 3.81 17.35
C ALA A 153 -11.62 3.46 18.76
N ASP A 154 -11.24 2.27 19.26
CA ASP A 154 -11.53 1.83 20.63
C ASP A 154 -10.86 2.74 21.66
N PHE A 155 -9.60 3.14 21.41
CA PHE A 155 -8.88 4.07 22.27
C PHE A 155 -9.55 5.44 22.33
N LEU A 156 -9.94 6.02 21.20
CA LEU A 156 -10.59 7.34 21.13
C LEU A 156 -11.96 7.34 21.83
N THR A 157 -12.73 6.25 21.68
CA THR A 157 -14.04 6.09 22.33
C THR A 157 -13.91 6.12 23.86
N ASN A 158 -12.96 5.37 24.41
CA ASN A 158 -12.72 5.30 25.85
C ASN A 158 -12.06 6.58 26.40
N ARG A 159 -11.20 7.23 25.60
CA ARG A 159 -10.44 8.41 25.99
C ARG A 159 -11.32 9.64 26.22
N SER A 160 -12.34 9.88 25.40
CA SER A 160 -13.12 11.13 25.45
C SER A 160 -13.66 11.44 26.86
N ASN A 161 -14.17 10.42 27.56
CA ASN A 161 -14.68 10.58 28.92
C ASN A 161 -13.55 10.84 29.94
N ILE A 162 -12.44 10.11 29.83
CA ILE A 162 -11.28 10.24 30.72
C ILE A 162 -10.63 11.61 30.54
N GLU A 163 -10.45 12.05 29.30
CA GLU A 163 -9.84 13.34 28.97
C GLU A 163 -10.67 14.51 29.51
N ASN A 164 -11.99 14.45 29.37
CA ASN A 164 -12.89 15.47 29.92
C ASN A 164 -12.83 15.50 31.46
N ASP A 165 -12.80 14.35 32.12
CA ASP A 165 -12.66 14.27 33.58
C ASP A 165 -11.32 14.86 34.04
N LEU A 166 -10.20 14.44 33.43
CA LEU A 166 -8.86 14.93 33.74
C LEU A 166 -8.74 16.45 33.51
N LYS A 167 -9.28 16.97 32.41
CA LYS A 167 -9.32 18.43 32.15
C LYS A 167 -10.12 19.15 33.23
N SER A 168 -11.28 18.62 33.62
CA SER A 168 -12.11 19.22 34.68
C SER A 168 -11.39 19.20 36.04
N ARG A 169 -10.68 18.11 36.36
CA ARG A 169 -9.88 17.96 37.58
C ARG A 169 -8.72 18.96 37.58
N LEU A 170 -8.05 19.13 36.45
CA LEU A 170 -6.95 20.08 36.29
C LEU A 170 -7.41 21.53 36.49
N ILE A 171 -8.59 21.91 35.95
CA ILE A 171 -9.21 23.21 36.21
C ILE A 171 -9.48 23.42 37.70
N LYS A 172 -10.11 22.43 38.36
CA LYS A 172 -10.42 22.50 39.80
C LYS A 172 -9.16 22.62 40.66
N LEU A 173 -8.10 21.88 40.31
CA LEU A 173 -6.82 21.92 41.04
C LEU A 173 -6.09 23.25 40.85
N ASN A 174 -6.08 23.80 39.64
CA ASN A 174 -5.50 25.11 39.37
C ASN A 174 -6.25 26.22 40.11
N GLN A 175 -7.60 26.22 40.08
CA GLN A 175 -8.40 27.18 40.84
C GLN A 175 -8.13 27.11 42.34
N LYS A 176 -7.99 25.90 42.91
CA LYS A 176 -7.61 25.72 44.31
C LYS A 176 -6.21 26.28 44.61
N LEU A 177 -5.25 26.03 43.73
CA LEU A 177 -3.89 26.56 43.87
C LEU A 177 -3.86 28.09 43.81
N ASP A 178 -4.61 28.70 42.89
CA ASP A 178 -4.72 30.15 42.72
C ASP A 178 -5.37 30.80 43.94
N SER A 179 -6.41 30.18 44.52
CA SER A 179 -7.06 30.67 45.74
C SER A 179 -6.17 30.59 46.99
N LEU A 180 -5.23 29.64 47.04
CA LEU A 180 -4.29 29.45 48.15
C LEU A 180 -3.07 30.37 48.07
N SER A 181 -2.73 30.89 46.88
CA SER A 181 -1.56 31.73 46.69
C SER A 181 -1.77 32.82 45.64
N PRO A 182 -2.75 33.73 45.83
CA PRO A 182 -3.05 34.82 44.88
C PRO A 182 -1.87 35.80 44.67
N ASP A 183 -1.01 35.95 45.69
CA ASP A 183 0.15 36.87 45.68
C ASP A 183 1.53 36.16 45.67
N GLY A 184 1.58 34.83 45.50
CA GLY A 184 2.84 34.06 45.52
C GLY A 184 3.50 33.92 46.90
N LYS A 185 2.83 34.26 48.01
CA LYS A 185 3.43 34.21 49.37
C LYS A 185 3.51 32.81 49.98
N TYR A 186 2.73 31.84 49.49
CA TYR A 186 2.64 30.48 50.04
C TYR A 186 3.23 29.42 49.10
N ILE A 187 4.24 29.78 48.29
CA ILE A 187 4.88 28.90 47.30
C ILE A 187 5.37 27.56 47.90
N PHE A 188 5.73 27.56 49.19
CA PHE A 188 6.30 26.40 49.88
C PHE A 188 5.39 25.79 50.96
N SER A 189 4.10 26.12 51.00
CA SER A 189 3.19 25.45 51.93
C SER A 189 2.99 23.98 51.54
N LYS A 190 2.83 23.09 52.54
CA LYS A 190 2.61 21.65 52.31
C LYS A 190 1.41 21.39 51.39
N GLU A 191 0.31 22.12 51.61
CA GLU A 191 -0.91 22.04 50.80
C GLU A 191 -0.69 22.53 49.35
N ALA A 192 0.08 23.60 49.13
CA ALA A 192 0.42 24.07 47.78
C ALA A 192 1.35 23.08 47.04
N MET A 193 2.28 22.43 47.76
CA MET A 193 3.12 21.37 47.19
C MET A 193 2.31 20.13 46.80
N GLU A 194 1.34 19.71 47.62
CA GLU A 194 0.43 18.59 47.32
C GLU A 194 -0.47 18.88 46.10
N LEU A 195 -1.00 20.10 45.99
CA LEU A 195 -1.76 20.55 44.82
C LEU A 195 -0.92 20.55 43.54
N ARG A 196 0.32 21.08 43.60
CA ARG A 196 1.25 21.05 42.46
C ARG A 196 1.63 19.64 42.03
N SER A 197 1.84 18.75 42.99
CA SER A 197 2.10 17.33 42.73
C SER A 197 0.91 16.69 41.99
N SER A 198 -0.31 16.96 42.46
CA SER A 198 -1.54 16.47 41.83
C SER A 198 -1.76 17.05 40.42
N ILE A 199 -1.47 18.34 40.22
CA ILE A 199 -1.53 18.96 38.87
C ILE A 199 -0.52 18.29 37.94
N ARG A 200 0.70 18.03 38.43
CA ARG A 200 1.75 17.37 37.66
C ARG A 200 1.32 15.95 37.27
N SER A 201 0.78 15.16 38.20
CA SER A 201 0.32 13.79 37.90
C SER A 201 -0.83 13.79 36.88
N THR A 202 -1.85 14.64 37.07
CA THR A 202 -2.97 14.78 36.11
C THR A 202 -2.47 15.23 34.73
N LYS A 203 -1.46 16.10 34.66
CA LYS A 203 -0.85 16.51 33.38
C LYS A 203 -0.05 15.37 32.73
N MET A 204 0.66 14.56 33.52
CA MET A 204 1.35 13.38 33.01
C MET A 204 0.38 12.35 32.44
N GLU A 205 -0.77 12.14 33.10
CA GLU A 205 -1.85 11.27 32.60
C GLU A 205 -2.42 11.79 31.27
N LEU A 206 -2.65 13.10 31.15
CA LEU A 206 -3.12 13.68 29.89
C LEU A 206 -2.09 13.51 28.76
N ASN A 207 -0.82 13.79 29.05
CA ASN A 207 0.27 13.64 28.08
C ASN A 207 0.46 12.18 27.64
N SER A 208 0.25 11.21 28.53
CA SER A 208 0.40 9.79 28.18
C SER A 208 -0.69 9.32 27.20
N LEU A 209 -1.91 9.87 27.33
CA LEU A 209 -3.00 9.63 26.38
C LEU A 209 -2.69 10.24 25.01
N GLU A 210 -2.18 11.47 24.96
CA GLU A 210 -1.75 12.11 23.72
C GLU A 210 -0.60 11.35 23.04
N TYR A 211 0.38 10.91 23.83
CA TYR A 211 1.50 10.11 23.33
C TYR A 211 1.03 8.79 22.73
N LYS A 212 0.11 8.08 23.39
CA LYS A 212 -0.44 6.82 22.87
C LYS A 212 -1.17 7.03 21.54
N GLU A 213 -1.98 8.08 21.42
CA GLU A 213 -2.65 8.44 20.17
C GLU A 213 -1.64 8.70 19.04
N LEU A 214 -0.63 9.53 19.32
CA LEU A 214 0.42 9.87 18.37
C LEU A 214 1.17 8.61 17.92
N MET A 215 1.47 7.70 18.84
CA MET A 215 2.15 6.44 18.55
C MET A 215 1.30 5.54 17.66
N LEU A 216 0.01 5.40 17.92
CA LEU A 216 -0.91 4.64 17.06
C LEU A 216 -0.99 5.23 15.65
N LYS A 217 -1.20 6.56 15.55
CA LYS A 217 -1.21 7.27 14.26
C LYS A 217 0.08 7.09 13.46
N ARG A 218 1.24 7.15 14.13
CA ARG A 218 2.54 6.90 13.49
C ARG A 218 2.67 5.46 12.99
N LYS A 219 2.20 4.48 13.76
CA LYS A 219 2.22 3.07 13.35
C LYS A 219 1.31 2.83 12.14
N ILE A 220 0.14 3.47 12.08
CA ILE A 220 -0.79 3.34 10.94
C ILE A 220 -0.13 3.79 9.63
N VAL A 221 0.54 4.95 9.64
CA VAL A 221 1.17 5.52 8.44
C VAL A 221 2.52 4.86 8.11
N ALA A 222 3.08 4.05 9.02
CA ALA A 222 4.39 3.43 8.80
C ALA A 222 4.38 2.50 7.57
N PRO A 223 5.42 2.55 6.73
CA PRO A 223 5.55 1.67 5.58
C PRO A 223 5.80 0.22 6.02
N GLU A 224 5.42 -0.72 5.16
CA GLU A 224 5.63 -2.15 5.42
C GLU A 224 7.03 -2.58 5.03
N ASN A 225 7.65 -3.46 5.82
CA ASN A 225 8.94 -4.04 5.46
C ASN A 225 8.72 -5.21 4.49
N ILE A 226 9.56 -5.29 3.47
CA ILE A 226 9.59 -6.45 2.58
C ILE A 226 10.48 -7.49 3.25
N PRO A 227 10.01 -8.73 3.46
CA PRO A 227 10.82 -9.77 4.07
C PRO A 227 11.97 -10.12 3.12
N GLU A 228 13.20 -10.07 3.64
CA GLU A 228 14.40 -10.48 2.90
C GLU A 228 14.59 -12.00 2.93
N GLN A 229 13.80 -12.70 3.73
CA GLN A 229 13.82 -14.16 3.85
C GLN A 229 13.14 -14.78 2.62
N ASN A 230 13.85 -15.64 1.91
CA ASN A 230 13.38 -16.42 0.75
C ASN A 230 13.20 -15.66 -0.58
N ILE A 231 13.72 -14.44 -0.71
CA ILE A 231 13.88 -13.76 -2.00
C ILE A 231 15.34 -13.83 -2.45
N LYS A 232 15.57 -14.07 -3.75
CA LYS A 232 16.94 -14.04 -4.27
C LYS A 232 17.43 -12.60 -4.34
N GLU A 233 18.72 -12.40 -4.13
CA GLU A 233 19.33 -11.06 -4.13
C GLU A 233 19.00 -10.26 -5.41
N PHE A 234 19.02 -10.91 -6.58
CA PHE A 234 18.72 -10.24 -7.84
C PHE A 234 17.25 -9.86 -8.00
N GLU A 235 16.33 -10.63 -7.40
CA GLU A 235 14.88 -10.32 -7.40
C GLU A 235 14.64 -9.08 -6.54
N MET A 236 15.26 -9.03 -5.35
CA MET A 236 15.19 -7.84 -4.49
C MET A 236 15.82 -6.62 -5.17
N ALA A 237 16.97 -6.78 -5.81
CA ALA A 237 17.62 -5.71 -6.56
C ALA A 237 16.75 -5.19 -7.71
N ASN A 238 16.01 -6.07 -8.39
CA ASN A 238 15.07 -5.69 -9.44
C ASN A 238 13.90 -4.87 -8.88
N ILE A 239 13.27 -5.32 -7.79
CA ILE A 239 12.18 -4.61 -7.11
C ILE A 239 12.63 -3.21 -6.65
N ILE A 240 13.86 -3.09 -6.10
CA ILE A 240 14.45 -1.80 -5.70
C ILE A 240 14.71 -0.92 -6.93
N ARG A 241 15.30 -1.48 -7.99
CA ARG A 241 15.58 -0.76 -9.25
C ARG A 241 14.31 -0.23 -9.90
N LEU A 242 13.20 -0.97 -9.82
CA LEU A 242 11.89 -0.55 -10.32
C LEU A 242 11.24 0.54 -9.45
N GLY A 243 11.85 0.89 -8.31
CA GLY A 243 11.34 1.91 -7.39
C GLY A 243 10.16 1.45 -6.55
N ILE A 244 9.83 0.16 -6.58
CA ILE A 244 8.74 -0.44 -5.78
C ILE A 244 9.15 -0.51 -4.32
N ALA A 245 10.43 -0.80 -4.07
CA ALA A 245 11.02 -0.86 -2.75
C ALA A 245 12.17 0.14 -2.56
N LYS A 246 12.44 0.51 -1.32
CA LYS A 246 13.62 1.31 -0.96
C LYS A 246 14.30 0.77 0.28
N VAL A 247 15.63 0.81 0.27
CA VAL A 247 16.45 0.49 1.45
C VAL A 247 16.47 1.68 2.38
N VAL A 248 16.19 1.45 3.66
CA VAL A 248 16.26 2.46 4.71
C VAL A 248 17.25 2.00 5.77
N TYR A 249 18.15 2.90 6.13
CA TYR A 249 19.10 2.72 7.22
C TYR A 249 18.48 3.22 8.51
N LYS A 250 18.36 2.34 9.50
CA LYS A 250 18.00 2.70 10.87
C LYS A 250 19.27 2.69 11.69
N ALA A 251 19.73 3.88 12.06
CA ALA A 251 20.77 4.04 13.06
C ALA A 251 20.12 3.89 14.44
N SER A 252 20.49 2.85 15.17
CA SER A 252 20.23 2.74 16.60
C SER A 252 21.50 3.12 17.35
N ALA A 253 21.40 4.14 18.18
CA ALA A 253 22.44 4.52 19.13
C ALA A 253 22.15 3.81 20.45
N GLY A 254 23.00 2.86 20.83
CA GLY A 254 22.99 2.31 22.18
C GLY A 254 23.85 3.18 23.09
N THR A 255 23.31 3.66 24.20
CA THR A 255 24.11 4.24 25.29
C THR A 255 24.27 3.17 26.37
N HIS A 256 25.50 2.71 26.59
CA HIS A 256 25.82 1.90 27.76
C HIS A 256 26.14 2.86 28.90
N SER A 257 25.21 3.00 29.86
CA SER A 257 25.45 3.72 31.10
C SER A 257 25.83 2.73 32.20
N ILE A 258 26.96 2.97 32.88
CA ILE A 258 27.32 2.24 34.10
C ILE A 258 27.06 3.17 35.27
N ASP A 259 26.24 2.72 36.21
CA ASP A 259 25.99 3.43 37.46
C ASP A 259 27.08 3.07 38.47
N ILE A 260 27.92 4.04 38.80
CA ILE A 260 28.98 3.89 39.79
C ILE A 260 28.44 4.43 41.12
N PRO A 261 28.44 3.63 42.21
CA PRO A 261 28.01 4.11 43.51
C PRO A 261 28.94 5.22 43.99
N ALA A 262 28.42 6.44 44.20
CA ALA A 262 29.19 7.53 44.78
C ALA A 262 29.38 7.29 46.29
N ARG A 263 30.45 7.88 46.85
CA ARG A 263 30.82 7.70 48.27
C ARG A 263 29.83 8.30 49.28
N ASP A 264 28.87 9.12 48.82
CA ASP A 264 27.78 9.64 49.64
C ASP A 264 26.48 8.87 49.33
N GLN A 265 25.87 8.36 50.40
CA GLN A 265 24.96 7.21 50.45
C GLN A 265 23.66 7.24 49.62
N ASP A 266 23.42 8.21 48.75
CA ASP A 266 22.18 8.30 47.95
C ASP A 266 22.39 8.88 46.52
N SER A 267 23.61 8.85 45.97
CA SER A 267 23.84 9.29 44.59
C SER A 267 24.62 8.28 43.77
N GLU A 268 24.06 7.91 42.61
CA GLU A 268 24.74 7.14 41.57
C GLU A 268 25.26 8.12 40.52
N ILE A 269 26.54 8.00 40.15
CA ILE A 269 27.12 8.74 39.02
C ILE A 269 27.00 7.83 37.81
N SER A 270 26.09 8.18 36.90
CA SER A 270 25.96 7.50 35.62
C SER A 270 27.05 8.01 34.67
N VAL A 271 27.89 7.11 34.18
CA VAL A 271 28.90 7.43 33.15
C VAL A 271 28.46 6.79 31.85
N ASP A 272 28.15 7.62 30.86
CA ASP A 272 27.83 7.19 29.49
C ASP A 272 29.12 6.81 28.77
N PHE A 273 29.22 5.57 28.29
CA PHE A 273 30.29 5.11 27.40
C PHE A 273 29.97 5.42 25.93
N ASP A 274 31.00 5.29 25.08
CA ASP A 274 30.95 5.55 23.64
C ASP A 274 29.66 5.01 22.99
N VAL A 275 29.05 5.86 22.17
CA VAL A 275 27.82 5.54 21.45
C VAL A 275 28.13 4.54 20.34
N GLU A 276 27.75 3.27 20.53
CA GLU A 276 27.73 2.30 19.44
C GLU A 276 26.54 2.64 18.53
N ILE A 277 26.85 2.96 17.28
CA ILE A 277 25.85 3.20 16.22
C ILE A 277 25.73 1.90 15.41
N ASP A 278 24.71 1.11 15.70
CA ASP A 278 24.32 -0.01 14.86
C ASP A 278 23.48 0.52 13.69
N THR A 279 23.93 0.28 12.46
CA THR A 279 23.15 0.58 11.26
C THR A 279 22.47 -0.68 10.76
N ASN A 280 21.18 -0.83 11.08
CA ASN A 280 20.37 -1.90 10.49
C ASN A 280 19.78 -1.44 9.17
N THR A 281 19.94 -2.24 8.13
CA THR A 281 19.26 -2.04 6.84
C THR A 281 17.92 -2.74 6.87
N SER A 282 16.88 -2.06 6.39
CA SER A 282 15.57 -2.66 6.15
C SER A 282 15.04 -2.20 4.81
N THR A 283 14.53 -3.13 4.02
CA THR A 283 13.85 -2.82 2.76
C THR A 283 12.37 -2.59 3.01
N ILE A 284 11.83 -1.46 2.56
CA ILE A 284 10.42 -1.11 2.74
C ILE A 284 9.71 -0.90 1.42
N LEU A 285 8.41 -1.21 1.40
CA LEU A 285 7.52 -0.91 0.29
C LEU A 285 7.34 0.61 0.15
N THR A 286 7.37 1.11 -1.07
CA THR A 286 7.18 2.54 -1.38
C THR A 286 5.72 2.83 -1.73
N GLU A 287 5.34 4.11 -1.70
CA GLU A 287 4.04 4.58 -2.19
C GLU A 287 3.81 4.20 -3.66
N LEU A 288 4.83 4.29 -4.51
CA LEU A 288 4.76 3.83 -5.90
C LEU A 288 4.43 2.33 -5.98
N GLY A 289 5.10 1.53 -5.15
CA GLY A 289 4.87 0.09 -5.07
C GLY A 289 3.45 -0.25 -4.61
N GLU A 290 2.95 0.43 -3.58
CA GLU A 290 1.58 0.27 -3.10
C GLU A 290 0.57 0.60 -4.21
N MET A 291 0.68 1.78 -4.82
CA MET A 291 -0.21 2.20 -5.91
C MET A 291 -0.17 1.23 -7.10
N PHE A 292 1.01 0.69 -7.43
CA PHE A 292 1.18 -0.28 -8.51
C PHE A 292 0.46 -1.60 -8.21
N ILE A 293 0.71 -2.19 -7.03
CA ILE A 293 0.10 -3.46 -6.65
C ILE A 293 -1.42 -3.31 -6.54
N GLU A 294 -1.90 -2.20 -5.97
CA GLU A 294 -3.34 -1.90 -5.92
C GLU A 294 -3.98 -1.76 -7.30
N ALA A 295 -3.26 -1.19 -8.27
CA ALA A 295 -3.72 -1.10 -9.65
C ALA A 295 -3.82 -2.49 -10.32
N CYS A 296 -3.12 -3.49 -9.80
CA CYS A 296 -3.16 -4.88 -10.28
C CYS A 296 -4.10 -5.80 -9.47
N GLN A 297 -4.86 -5.27 -8.50
CA GLN A 297 -5.85 -6.03 -7.71
C GLN A 297 -7.29 -5.80 -8.22
N GLU A 298 -8.06 -6.89 -8.36
CA GLU A 298 -9.49 -6.79 -8.70
C GLU A 298 -10.20 -6.14 -7.50
N LYS A 299 -10.88 -5.03 -7.74
CA LYS A 299 -11.76 -4.45 -6.72
C LYS A 299 -13.10 -5.19 -6.76
N HIS A 300 -13.48 -5.76 -5.62
CA HIS A 300 -14.85 -6.18 -5.42
C HIS A 300 -15.72 -4.93 -5.28
N ALA A 301 -16.71 -4.80 -6.18
CA ALA A 301 -17.75 -3.78 -6.13
C ALA A 301 -18.76 -4.07 -5.01
#